data_AF-A0A925EV71-F1
#
_entry.id   AF-A0A925EV71-F1
#
_cell.length_a   1.000
_cell.length_b   1.000
_cell.length_c   1.000
_cell.angle_alpha   90.00
_cell.angle_beta   90.00
_cell.angle_gamma   90.00
#
_symmetry.space_group_name_H-M   'P 1'
#
loop_
_entity.id
_entity.type
_entity.pdbx_description
1 polymer ?
#
loop_
_entity_poly.entity_id
_entity_poly.type
_entity_poly.pdbx_seq_one_letter_code
_entity_poly.pdbx_strand_id
1 'polypeptide(L)'
;MFLNNRKKNRLVPFIIMASLLAGSCMYDKEELLYPGVNTPPTCATVPASFNADILPLITNNCASPGCHDASASGGRIFQNYNQISGAKDRINIRAVVQKSMPASGPLSPAEINKIKCWIEAGALNN
;
A
#
# COMPACT_ATOMS: atom_id res chain seq x y z
N MET A 1 45.27 38.39 47.71
CA MET A 1 44.72 38.10 46.37
C MET A 1 43.27 37.68 46.54
N PHE A 2 42.37 38.52 46.03
CA PHE A 2 40.93 38.38 45.77
C PHE A 2 39.95 37.78 46.80
N LEU A 3 39.01 38.65 47.20
CA LEU A 3 37.70 38.38 47.77
C LEU A 3 36.83 37.49 46.85
N ASN A 4 35.86 36.76 47.39
CA ASN A 4 34.49 37.30 47.55
C ASN A 4 33.41 36.21 47.64
N ASN A 5 32.53 36.45 48.60
CA ASN A 5 31.22 35.88 48.90
C ASN A 5 30.40 35.34 47.71
N ARG A 6 29.99 34.06 47.81
CA ARG A 6 28.89 33.52 47.01
C ARG A 6 27.56 34.04 47.56
N LYS A 7 26.94 34.96 46.81
CA LYS A 7 25.59 35.50 47.09
C LYS A 7 24.52 34.41 46.86
N LYS A 8 23.48 34.55 47.68
CA LYS A 8 22.42 33.59 48.01
C LYS A 8 21.44 33.34 46.86
N ASN A 9 20.90 32.12 46.88
CA ASN A 9 19.74 31.61 46.16
C ASN A 9 18.60 32.63 46.00
N ARG A 10 18.13 32.85 44.77
CA ARG A 10 16.76 33.28 44.45
C ARG A 10 16.29 32.59 43.17
N LEU A 11 15.33 31.69 43.32
CA LEU A 11 14.51 31.09 42.28
C LEU A 11 13.75 32.17 41.49
N VAL A 12 13.81 32.16 40.15
CA VAL A 12 12.68 32.39 39.21
C VAL A 12 13.10 31.81 37.84
N PRO A 13 12.31 30.90 37.21
CA PRO A 13 12.70 30.21 35.99
C PRO A 13 12.46 31.08 34.75
N PHE A 14 13.53 31.42 34.01
CA PHE A 14 13.41 31.96 32.65
C PHE A 14 13.28 30.79 31.66
N ILE A 15 12.14 30.10 31.71
CA ILE A 15 11.67 29.14 30.69
C ILE A 15 10.56 29.84 29.91
N ILE A 16 10.84 30.88 29.13
CA ILE A 16 9.86 31.41 28.17
C ILE A 16 10.62 32.01 26.98
N MET A 17 10.23 31.61 25.76
CA MET A 17 10.37 32.36 24.49
C MET A 17 11.40 31.91 23.42
N ALA A 18 11.74 30.63 23.29
CA ALA A 18 12.50 30.16 22.10
C ALA A 18 12.04 28.81 21.55
N SER A 19 10.72 28.57 21.52
CA SER A 19 10.14 27.29 21.08
C SER A 19 8.93 27.45 20.16
N LEU A 20 8.93 28.44 19.26
CA LEU A 20 7.87 28.59 18.26
C LEU A 20 8.43 28.81 16.87
N LEU A 21 9.00 27.75 16.29
CA LEU A 21 8.94 27.48 14.84
C LEU A 21 8.81 25.96 14.63
N ALA A 22 7.78 25.36 15.22
CA ALA A 22 7.24 24.13 14.66
C ALA A 22 6.35 24.56 13.49
N GLY A 23 6.93 24.65 12.30
CA GLY A 23 6.15 24.61 11.06
C GLY A 23 5.43 23.28 11.02
N SER A 24 4.22 23.24 11.57
CA SER A 24 3.32 22.12 11.40
C SER A 24 2.99 22.06 9.91
N CYS A 25 3.61 21.13 9.18
CA CYS A 25 3.03 20.65 7.94
C CYS A 25 1.62 20.20 8.29
N MET A 26 0.63 21.02 7.97
CA MET A 26 -0.75 20.59 8.00
C MET A 26 -0.82 19.46 6.97
N TYR A 27 -1.04 18.25 7.47
CA TYR A 27 -1.45 17.13 6.65
C TYR A 27 -2.85 17.47 6.18
N ASP A 28 -2.94 18.19 5.06
CA ASP A 28 -4.20 18.53 4.43
C ASP A 28 -4.86 17.23 4.01
N LYS A 29 -5.86 16.82 4.78
CA LYS A 29 -6.79 15.77 4.39
C LYS A 29 -7.69 16.39 3.34
N GLU A 30 -7.22 16.33 2.09
CA GLU A 30 -7.93 16.79 0.88
C GLU A 30 -9.36 16.22 0.77
N GLU A 31 -9.65 15.19 1.57
CA GLU A 31 -10.97 14.61 1.81
C GLU A 31 -12.00 15.58 2.40
N LEU A 32 -11.59 16.60 3.15
CA LEU A 32 -12.52 17.58 3.73
C LEU A 32 -12.96 18.66 2.74
N LEU A 33 -12.20 18.89 1.66
CA LEU A 33 -12.50 19.92 0.67
C LEU A 33 -13.33 19.39 -0.51
N TYR A 34 -13.26 18.08 -0.78
CA TYR A 34 -13.99 17.41 -1.86
C TYR A 34 -14.60 16.08 -1.38
N PRO A 35 -15.81 16.10 -0.80
CA PRO A 35 -16.51 14.87 -0.45
C PRO A 35 -16.80 14.07 -1.73
N GLY A 36 -16.12 12.93 -1.88
CA GLY A 36 -16.26 12.00 -3.02
C GLY A 36 -15.00 11.75 -3.84
N VAL A 37 -13.90 12.49 -3.63
CA VAL A 37 -12.64 12.27 -4.37
C VAL A 37 -11.68 11.33 -3.63
N ASN A 38 -11.83 11.19 -2.30
CA ASN A 38 -10.92 10.44 -1.45
C ASN A 38 -11.50 9.13 -0.87
N THR A 39 -12.72 8.76 -1.23
CA THR A 39 -13.27 7.45 -0.84
C THR A 39 -12.54 6.35 -1.61
N PRO A 40 -11.85 5.41 -0.94
CA PRO A 40 -11.22 4.28 -1.61
C PRO A 40 -12.28 3.55 -2.44
N PRO A 41 -11.99 3.18 -3.70
CA PRO A 41 -12.96 2.50 -4.53
C PRO A 41 -13.41 1.21 -3.84
N THR A 42 -14.73 1.07 -3.70
CA THR A 42 -15.34 -0.12 -3.11
C THR A 42 -15.48 -1.19 -4.18
N CYS A 43 -15.53 -2.46 -3.79
CA CYS A 43 -15.71 -3.55 -4.76
C CYS A 43 -17.09 -3.58 -5.42
N ALA A 44 -18.08 -2.85 -4.87
CA ALA A 44 -19.33 -2.56 -5.56
C ALA A 44 -19.12 -1.68 -6.80
N THR A 45 -18.11 -0.81 -6.78
CA THR A 45 -17.74 0.11 -7.87
C THR A 45 -16.59 -0.39 -8.73
N VAL A 46 -15.95 -1.50 -8.36
CA VAL A 46 -14.87 -2.16 -9.11
C VAL A 46 -15.27 -3.61 -9.41
N PRO A 47 -16.26 -3.83 -10.31
CA PRO A 47 -16.55 -5.17 -10.78
C PRO A 47 -15.30 -5.71 -11.49
N ALA A 48 -14.74 -6.81 -10.98
CA ALA A 48 -13.60 -7.48 -11.58
C ALA A 48 -14.03 -8.89 -12.01
N SER A 49 -13.96 -9.14 -13.31
CA SER A 49 -14.19 -10.45 -13.90
C SER A 49 -12.88 -11.23 -14.04
N PHE A 50 -12.93 -12.56 -13.94
CA PHE A 50 -11.73 -13.33 -14.14
C PHE A 50 -11.19 -13.18 -15.57
N ASN A 51 -12.05 -13.36 -16.57
CA ASN A 51 -11.62 -13.43 -17.98
C ASN A 51 -11.20 -12.06 -18.54
N ALA A 52 -11.91 -10.97 -18.19
CA ALA A 52 -11.62 -9.65 -18.76
C ALA A 52 -10.61 -8.85 -17.94
N ASP A 53 -10.51 -9.09 -16.63
CA ASP A 53 -9.69 -8.26 -15.74
C ASP A 53 -8.51 -9.03 -15.14
N ILE A 54 -8.76 -10.15 -14.48
CA ILE A 54 -7.74 -10.81 -13.66
C ILE A 54 -6.77 -11.62 -14.50
N LEU A 55 -7.26 -12.41 -15.46
CA LEU A 55 -6.39 -13.20 -16.31
C LEU A 55 -5.42 -12.32 -17.11
N PRO A 56 -5.85 -11.26 -17.84
CA PRO A 56 -4.92 -10.38 -18.53
C PRO A 56 -3.93 -9.68 -17.58
N LEU A 57 -4.38 -9.22 -16.41
CA LEU A 57 -3.53 -8.57 -15.42
C LEU A 57 -2.44 -9.53 -14.92
N ILE A 58 -2.81 -10.76 -14.55
CA ILE A 58 -1.87 -11.78 -14.07
C ILE A 58 -0.93 -12.21 -15.20
N THR A 59 -1.43 -12.39 -16.43
CA THR A 59 -0.58 -12.74 -17.58
C THR A 59 0.46 -11.67 -17.86
N ASN A 60 0.08 -10.39 -17.85
CA ASN A 60 0.97 -9.29 -18.20
C ASN A 60 1.99 -8.96 -17.09
N ASN A 61 1.59 -9.10 -15.83
CA ASN A 61 2.39 -8.63 -14.69
C ASN A 61 3.06 -9.76 -13.90
N CYS A 62 2.53 -10.98 -13.92
CA CYS A 62 3.02 -12.08 -13.08
C CYS A 62 3.55 -13.25 -13.90
N ALA A 63 2.77 -13.73 -14.88
CA ALA A 63 3.12 -14.87 -15.74
C ALA A 63 4.01 -14.45 -16.92
N SER A 64 5.01 -13.63 -16.63
CA SER A 64 6.07 -13.30 -17.58
C SER A 64 7.07 -14.47 -17.71
N PRO A 65 7.78 -14.56 -18.85
CA PRO A 65 8.76 -15.61 -19.08
C PRO A 65 9.77 -15.78 -17.93
N GLY A 66 9.83 -16.98 -17.36
CA GLY A 66 10.75 -17.36 -16.28
C GLY A 66 10.27 -17.01 -14.86
N CYS A 67 9.13 -16.33 -14.69
CA CYS A 67 8.63 -15.92 -13.36
C CYS A 67 7.46 -16.80 -12.88
N HIS A 68 6.30 -16.69 -13.51
CA HIS A 68 5.10 -17.48 -13.19
C HIS A 68 4.40 -18.03 -14.44
N ASP A 69 5.14 -18.14 -15.53
CA ASP A 69 4.70 -18.83 -16.74
C ASP A 69 5.13 -20.31 -16.71
N ALA A 70 4.90 -21.04 -17.81
CA ALA A 70 5.30 -22.45 -17.91
C ALA A 70 6.82 -22.68 -17.91
N SER A 71 7.64 -21.64 -18.17
CA SER A 71 9.10 -21.75 -18.14
C SER A 71 9.71 -21.49 -16.76
N ALA A 72 8.91 -21.16 -15.74
CA ALA A 72 9.39 -20.89 -14.39
C ALA A 72 10.02 -22.13 -13.72
N SER A 73 11.29 -22.03 -13.33
CA SER A 73 12.12 -23.13 -12.78
C SER A 73 11.81 -23.53 -11.32
N GLY A 74 10.54 -23.57 -10.92
CA GLY A 74 10.12 -23.94 -9.56
C GLY A 74 9.11 -23.00 -8.90
N GLY A 75 8.55 -22.06 -9.68
CA GLY A 75 7.48 -21.17 -9.25
C GLY A 75 6.08 -21.77 -9.44
N ARG A 76 5.05 -21.10 -8.92
CA ARG A 76 3.67 -21.39 -9.33
C ARG A 76 3.46 -20.88 -10.75
N ILE A 77 2.77 -21.67 -11.57
CA ILE A 77 2.35 -21.31 -12.91
C ILE A 77 0.98 -20.64 -12.83
N PHE A 78 0.76 -19.53 -13.55
CA PHE A 78 -0.50 -18.79 -13.59
C PHE A 78 -1.04 -18.64 -15.03
N GLN A 79 -1.49 -19.74 -15.63
CA GLN A 79 -2.02 -19.79 -16.99
C GLN A 79 -3.54 -19.91 -17.06
N ASN A 80 -4.18 -20.41 -16.01
CA ASN A 80 -5.62 -20.66 -16.01
C ASN A 80 -6.27 -20.33 -14.66
N TYR A 81 -7.60 -20.34 -14.67
CA TYR A 81 -8.42 -20.05 -13.50
C TYR A 81 -8.06 -20.89 -12.27
N ASN A 82 -7.92 -22.21 -12.40
CA ASN A 82 -7.68 -23.09 -11.26
C ASN A 82 -6.34 -22.79 -10.58
N GLN A 83 -5.32 -22.49 -11.38
CA GLN A 83 -4.00 -22.11 -10.88
C GLN A 83 -4.02 -20.76 -10.15
N ILE A 84 -4.72 -19.76 -10.72
CA ILE A 84 -4.78 -18.40 -10.17
C ILE A 84 -5.67 -18.37 -8.92
N SER A 85 -6.88 -18.91 -9.00
CA SER A 85 -7.82 -18.97 -7.87
C SER A 85 -7.29 -19.84 -6.73
N GLY A 86 -6.63 -20.97 -7.02
CA GLY A 86 -5.95 -21.80 -6.03
C GLY A 86 -4.78 -21.11 -5.33
N ALA A 87 -4.25 -20.03 -5.91
CA ALA A 87 -3.17 -19.22 -5.33
C ALA A 87 -3.64 -17.86 -4.79
N LYS A 88 -4.94 -17.57 -4.78
CA LYS A 88 -5.50 -16.23 -4.48
C LYS A 88 -4.96 -15.62 -3.19
N ASP A 89 -4.85 -16.40 -2.11
CA ASP A 89 -4.37 -15.88 -0.83
C ASP A 89 -2.88 -15.50 -0.88
N ARG A 90 -2.09 -16.29 -1.61
CA ARG A 90 -0.67 -15.98 -1.83
C ARG A 90 -0.51 -14.77 -2.73
N ILE A 91 -1.33 -14.64 -3.78
CA ILE A 91 -1.38 -13.45 -4.64
C ILE A 91 -1.75 -12.21 -3.81
N ASN A 92 -2.79 -12.29 -2.97
CA ASN A 92 -3.19 -11.21 -2.08
C ASN A 92 -2.04 -10.77 -1.16
N ILE A 93 -1.39 -11.71 -0.49
CA ILE A 93 -0.27 -11.38 0.40
C ILE A 93 0.88 -10.72 -0.38
N ARG A 94 1.29 -11.30 -1.52
CA ARG A 94 2.53 -10.89 -2.19
C ARG A 94 2.39 -9.65 -3.07
N ALA A 95 1.27 -9.52 -3.78
CA ALA A 95 1.03 -8.45 -4.75
C ALA A 95 0.17 -7.31 -4.20
N VAL A 96 -0.81 -7.59 -3.31
CA VAL A 96 -1.72 -6.58 -2.76
C VAL A 96 -1.21 -6.01 -1.45
N VAL A 97 -0.90 -6.87 -0.47
CA VAL A 97 -0.52 -6.44 0.89
C VAL A 97 0.95 -6.03 0.95
N GLN A 98 1.86 -6.94 0.61
CA GLN A 98 3.31 -6.70 0.70
C GLN A 98 3.86 -5.92 -0.49
N LYS A 99 3.13 -5.90 -1.62
CA LYS A 99 3.56 -5.24 -2.87
C LYS A 99 4.98 -5.63 -3.31
N SER A 100 5.34 -6.87 -3.00
CA SER A 100 6.66 -7.48 -3.25
C SER A 100 6.75 -8.21 -4.59
N MET A 101 5.61 -8.31 -5.28
CA MET A 101 5.48 -8.82 -6.63
C MET A 101 4.61 -7.84 -7.42
N PRO A 102 4.87 -7.64 -8.73
CA PRO A 102 5.94 -8.25 -9.53
C PRO A 102 7.38 -7.84 -9.16
N ALA A 103 8.37 -8.58 -9.68
CA ALA A 103 9.80 -8.26 -9.48
C ALA A 103 10.21 -6.92 -10.13
N SER A 104 9.48 -6.48 -11.16
CA SER A 104 9.68 -5.19 -11.82
C SER A 104 9.20 -3.99 -11.01
N GLY A 105 8.47 -4.21 -9.91
CA GLY A 105 7.88 -3.17 -9.09
C GLY A 105 6.43 -3.50 -8.72
N PRO A 106 5.85 -2.74 -7.77
CA PRO A 106 4.49 -2.97 -7.32
C PRO A 106 3.46 -2.64 -8.41
N LEU A 107 2.33 -3.35 -8.40
CA LEU A 107 1.18 -3.04 -9.25
C LEU A 107 0.62 -1.64 -8.96
N SER A 108 -0.03 -1.05 -9.96
CA SER A 108 -0.74 0.21 -9.77
C SER A 108 -1.91 0.05 -8.77
N PRO A 109 -2.35 1.13 -8.10
CA PRO A 109 -3.49 1.07 -7.20
C PRO A 109 -4.76 0.50 -7.85
N ALA A 110 -5.01 0.81 -9.12
CA ALA A 110 -6.16 0.30 -9.85
C ALA A 110 -6.09 -1.23 -10.06
N GLU A 111 -4.93 -1.76 -10.42
CA GLU A 111 -4.69 -3.20 -10.58
C GLU A 111 -4.80 -3.94 -9.24
N ILE A 112 -4.24 -3.37 -8.17
CA ILE A 112 -4.37 -3.90 -6.81
C ILE A 112 -5.85 -4.01 -6.42
N ASN A 113 -6.64 -2.97 -6.69
CA ASN A 113 -8.07 -2.95 -6.37
C ASN A 113 -8.84 -4.01 -7.17
N LYS A 114 -8.51 -4.23 -8.45
CA LYS A 114 -9.11 -5.32 -9.24
C LYS A 114 -8.86 -6.69 -8.62
N ILE A 115 -7.61 -7.00 -8.28
CA ILE A 115 -7.26 -8.28 -7.62
C ILE A 115 -8.00 -8.41 -6.29
N LYS A 116 -7.93 -7.38 -5.44
CA LYS A 116 -8.57 -7.38 -4.13
C LYS A 116 -10.07 -7.64 -4.25
N CYS A 117 -10.75 -6.91 -5.14
CA CYS A 117 -12.19 -7.01 -5.31
C CYS A 117 -12.64 -8.33 -5.92
N TRP A 118 -11.88 -8.89 -6.86
CA TRP A 118 -12.15 -10.23 -7.35
C TRP A 118 -12.03 -11.29 -6.24
N ILE A 119 -11.01 -11.20 -5.37
CA ILE A 119 -10.85 -12.12 -4.24
C ILE A 119 -12.00 -11.98 -3.24
N GLU A 120 -12.37 -10.74 -2.88
CA GLU A 120 -13.48 -10.45 -1.95
C GLU A 120 -14.83 -10.90 -2.52
N ALA A 121 -15.02 -10.84 -3.84
CA ALA A 121 -16.21 -11.37 -4.52
C ALA A 121 -16.26 -12.92 -4.60
N GLY A 122 -15.29 -13.61 -4.00
CA GLY A 122 -15.22 -15.08 -3.96
C GLY A 122 -14.30 -15.70 -5.01
N ALA A 123 -13.52 -14.90 -5.72
CA ALA A 123 -12.63 -15.32 -6.81
C ALA A 123 -13.40 -16.08 -7.92
N LEU A 124 -14.50 -15.49 -8.39
CA LEU A 124 -15.41 -16.11 -9.38
C LEU A 124 -14.70 -16.37 -10.72
N ASN A 125 -15.13 -17.42 -11.43
CA ASN A 125 -14.73 -17.70 -12.81
C ASN A 125 -15.75 -17.13 -13.79
N ASN A 126 -15.69 -15.82 -14.02
CA ASN A 126 -16.60 -15.05 -14.89
C ASN A 126 -15.86 -14.29 -15.98
#